data_AF-A0A238Z6Q5-F1
#
_entry.id   AF-A0A238Z6Q5-F1
#
_cell.length_a   1.000
_cell.length_b   1.000
_cell.length_c   1.000
_cell.angle_alpha   90.00
_cell.angle_beta   90.00
_cell.angle_gamma   90.00
#
_symmetry.space_group_name_H-M   'P 1'
#
loop_
_entity.id
_entity.type
_entity.pdbx_description
1 polymer ?
#
loop_
_entity_poly.entity_id
_entity_poly.type
_entity_poly.pdbx_seq_one_letter_code
_entity_poly.pdbx_strand_id
1 'polypeptide(L)'
;MPNYKPMQTYVVNKLDMEVHPFAAAPENRFEQGVALQYGADFKIRFRRQGEHKDTLGLLQLIFPQTQIFQHTQPHAWNVDKQALGQETVTMAKCLYGNDATLIGAHSAPYQGQHMRSLGTGECWLIDTPREISGAFANGVFTGQTSTKFANYVVELSGADGRIFNQGAIWGYSVVQNGQNLDEFDWLVQPPREVRLRDTNEHLDAIARFLGLDQTTEEARKAARARIAGMVVGG
;
A
#
# COMPACT_ATOMS: atom_id res chain seq x y z
N MET A 1 8.92 -6.57 -21.92
CA MET A 1 8.47 -6.81 -20.53
C MET A 1 7.21 -7.68 -20.57
N PRO A 2 7.34 -9.02 -20.67
CA PRO A 2 6.21 -9.89 -21.01
C PRO A 2 5.11 -9.98 -19.93
N ASN A 3 5.45 -9.70 -18.67
CA ASN A 3 4.56 -9.95 -17.53
C ASN A 3 3.79 -8.71 -17.05
N TYR A 4 4.08 -7.54 -17.62
CA TYR A 4 3.36 -6.30 -17.29
C TYR A 4 2.16 -6.13 -18.21
N LYS A 5 1.02 -5.78 -17.64
CA LYS A 5 -0.15 -5.33 -18.39
C LYS A 5 -0.03 -3.83 -18.70
N PRO A 6 -0.87 -3.28 -19.60
CA PRO A 6 -0.87 -1.85 -19.88
C PRO A 6 -0.98 -1.01 -18.60
N MET A 7 -0.21 0.08 -18.55
CA MET A 7 -0.25 1.04 -17.45
C MET A 7 -1.63 1.68 -17.34
N GLN A 8 -2.07 1.92 -16.11
CA GLN A 8 -3.31 2.61 -15.80
C GLN A 8 -2.99 3.84 -14.95
N THR A 9 -3.67 4.95 -15.23
CA THR A 9 -3.50 6.19 -14.47
C THR A 9 -4.81 6.63 -13.85
N TYR A 10 -4.72 7.20 -12.66
CA TYR A 10 -5.87 7.62 -11.88
C TYR A 10 -5.57 8.96 -11.21
N VAL A 11 -6.61 9.78 -11.07
CA VAL A 11 -6.58 11.00 -10.27
C VAL A 11 -7.77 10.96 -9.33
N VAL A 12 -7.51 11.03 -8.03
CA VAL A 12 -8.55 11.13 -7.00
C VAL A 12 -8.16 12.24 -6.04
N ASN A 13 -9.00 13.27 -5.93
CA ASN A 13 -8.70 14.48 -5.18
C ASN A 13 -7.39 15.14 -5.65
N LYS A 14 -6.36 15.12 -4.81
CA LYS A 14 -5.01 15.66 -5.10
C LYS A 14 -3.95 14.56 -5.22
N LEU A 15 -4.40 13.31 -5.32
CA LEU A 15 -3.56 12.13 -5.48
C LEU A 15 -3.58 11.68 -6.94
N ASP A 16 -2.40 11.68 -7.55
CA ASP A 16 -2.15 11.08 -8.86
C ASP A 16 -1.55 9.69 -8.64
N MET A 17 -2.03 8.69 -9.38
CA MET A 17 -1.52 7.32 -9.29
C MET A 17 -1.23 6.75 -10.68
N GLU A 18 -0.05 6.15 -10.82
CA GLU A 18 0.38 5.35 -11.98
C GLU A 18 0.49 3.90 -11.51
N VAL A 19 -0.17 2.97 -12.20
CA VAL A 19 -0.16 1.53 -11.86
C VAL A 19 0.28 0.71 -13.05
N HIS A 20 1.23 -0.19 -12.82
CA HIS A 20 1.75 -1.19 -13.73
C HIS A 20 1.41 -2.58 -13.18
N PRO A 21 0.26 -3.17 -13.58
CA PRO A 21 -0.11 -4.51 -13.13
C PRO A 21 0.88 -5.55 -13.65
N PHE A 22 1.18 -6.55 -12.84
CA PHE A 22 2.19 -7.57 -13.12
C PHE A 22 1.70 -8.96 -12.73
N ALA A 23 1.62 -9.88 -13.70
CA ALA A 23 1.47 -11.31 -13.41
C ALA A 23 2.49 -12.13 -14.21
N ALA A 24 3.14 -13.06 -13.54
CA ALA A 24 3.94 -14.10 -14.14
C ALA A 24 3.28 -15.45 -13.85
N ALA A 25 2.64 -16.02 -14.87
CA ALA A 25 2.08 -17.37 -14.80
C ALA A 25 3.22 -18.42 -14.76
N PRO A 26 3.02 -19.57 -14.09
CA PRO A 26 3.98 -20.66 -14.17
C PRO A 26 4.00 -21.26 -15.58
N GLU A 27 5.16 -21.74 -16.02
CA GLU A 27 5.33 -22.38 -17.33
C GLU A 27 4.50 -23.67 -17.45
N ASN A 28 4.35 -24.43 -16.36
CA ASN A 28 3.53 -25.63 -16.29
C ASN A 28 2.63 -25.63 -15.05
N ARG A 29 1.37 -25.22 -15.21
CA ARG A 29 0.37 -25.15 -14.12
C ARG A 29 -0.02 -26.50 -13.49
N PHE A 30 0.44 -27.63 -14.03
CA PHE A 30 0.15 -28.97 -13.49
C PHE A 30 1.29 -29.53 -12.63
N GLU A 31 2.45 -28.88 -12.62
CA GLU A 31 3.60 -29.35 -11.86
C GLU A 31 3.47 -29.05 -10.36
N GLN A 32 4.03 -29.91 -9.52
CA GLN A 32 3.98 -29.72 -8.08
C GLN A 32 4.84 -28.51 -7.68
N GLY A 33 4.30 -27.63 -6.83
CA GLY A 33 5.04 -26.48 -6.29
C GLY A 33 5.08 -25.26 -7.22
N VAL A 34 4.36 -25.30 -8.34
CA VAL A 34 4.20 -24.12 -9.21
C VAL A 34 3.47 -23.00 -8.49
N ALA A 35 3.79 -21.76 -8.84
CA ALA A 35 3.17 -20.59 -8.24
C ALA A 35 2.91 -19.49 -9.26
N LEU A 36 1.82 -18.75 -9.01
CA LEU A 36 1.54 -17.49 -9.66
C LEU A 36 2.27 -16.39 -8.88
N GLN A 37 3.12 -15.63 -9.55
CA GLN A 37 3.60 -14.36 -9.01
C GLN A 37 2.72 -13.24 -9.54
N TYR A 38 2.15 -12.45 -8.65
CA TYR A 38 1.26 -11.35 -9.01
C TYR A 38 1.50 -10.12 -8.14
N GLY A 39 1.22 -8.95 -8.71
CA GLY A 39 1.18 -7.69 -7.96
C GLY A 39 1.01 -6.50 -8.88
N ALA A 40 1.26 -5.31 -8.36
CA ALA A 40 1.28 -4.10 -9.19
C ALA A 40 2.44 -3.22 -8.73
N ASP A 41 3.26 -2.73 -9.66
CA ASP A 41 4.14 -1.62 -9.33
C ASP A 41 3.36 -0.33 -9.49
N PHE A 42 3.45 0.57 -8.52
CA PHE A 42 2.73 1.82 -8.61
C PHE A 42 3.48 2.98 -7.99
N LYS A 43 3.22 4.16 -8.53
CA LYS A 43 3.65 5.44 -7.98
C LYS A 43 2.42 6.23 -7.59
N ILE A 44 2.37 6.69 -6.35
CA ILE A 44 1.33 7.61 -5.88
C ILE A 44 1.98 8.92 -5.45
N ARG A 45 1.40 10.03 -5.90
CA ARG A 45 1.91 11.38 -5.71
C ARG A 45 0.80 12.28 -5.18
N PHE A 46 1.12 13.07 -4.16
CA PHE A 46 0.27 14.14 -3.67
C PHE A 46 0.87 15.50 -4.01
N ARG A 47 0.04 16.42 -4.51
CA ARG A 47 0.43 17.82 -4.72
C ARG A 47 -0.48 18.78 -3.96
N ARG A 48 0.11 19.68 -3.21
CA ARG A 48 -0.59 20.79 -2.56
C ARG A 48 -0.46 22.05 -3.41
N GLN A 49 -1.44 22.96 -3.28
CA GLN A 49 -1.31 24.31 -3.83
C GLN A 49 -0.42 25.14 -2.90
N GLY A 50 0.67 25.69 -3.44
CA GLY A 50 1.65 26.51 -2.73
C GLY A 50 2.65 25.72 -1.87
N GLU A 51 3.73 26.38 -1.48
CA GLU A 51 4.69 25.84 -0.50
C GLU A 51 4.20 26.11 0.92
N HIS A 52 4.33 25.10 1.79
CA HIS A 52 3.94 25.17 3.19
C HIS A 52 5.14 24.99 4.11
N LYS A 53 4.97 25.31 5.39
CA LYS A 53 6.06 25.23 6.37
C LYS A 53 6.49 23.79 6.68
N ASP A 54 5.54 22.86 6.62
CA ASP A 54 5.73 21.50 7.11
C ASP A 54 5.97 20.52 5.96
N THR A 55 6.90 19.59 6.17
CA THR A 55 7.20 18.52 5.22
C THR A 55 6.05 17.52 5.16
N LEU A 56 5.69 17.10 3.95
CA LEU A 56 4.67 16.08 3.70
C LEU A 56 5.30 14.73 3.41
N GLY A 57 4.59 13.67 3.80
CA GLY A 57 4.87 12.29 3.43
C GLY A 57 3.59 11.51 3.15
N LEU A 58 3.75 10.27 2.69
CA LEU A 58 2.65 9.35 2.45
C LEU A 58 2.74 8.15 3.39
N LEU A 59 1.65 7.92 4.12
CA LEU A 59 1.35 6.68 4.81
C LEU A 59 0.67 5.74 3.82
N GLN A 60 1.09 4.48 3.80
CA GLN A 60 0.42 3.41 3.07
C GLN A 60 -0.01 2.30 4.02
N LEU A 61 -1.29 1.98 3.97
CA LEU A 61 -1.84 0.77 4.56
C LEU A 61 -2.05 -0.28 3.47
N ILE A 62 -1.88 -1.55 3.83
CA ILE A 62 -2.08 -2.70 2.96
C ILE A 62 -3.02 -3.72 3.63
N PHE A 63 -3.89 -4.32 2.83
CA PHE A 63 -4.64 -5.54 3.15
C PHE A 63 -4.08 -6.68 2.30
N PRO A 64 -3.12 -7.46 2.81
CA PRO A 64 -2.39 -8.45 2.02
C PRO A 64 -2.99 -9.86 2.16
N GLN A 65 -2.71 -10.72 1.18
CA GLN A 65 -3.08 -12.15 1.25
C GLN A 65 -1.98 -13.00 1.88
N THR A 66 -0.73 -12.51 1.87
CA THR A 66 0.44 -13.21 2.40
C THR A 66 1.20 -12.36 3.42
N GLN A 67 1.95 -13.02 4.31
CA GLN A 67 2.79 -12.34 5.28
C GLN A 67 4.19 -12.12 4.67
N ILE A 68 4.42 -10.94 4.08
CA ILE A 68 5.72 -10.58 3.51
C ILE A 68 6.67 -10.00 4.58
N PHE A 69 6.13 -9.22 5.52
CA PHE A 69 6.90 -8.63 6.62
C PHE A 69 6.46 -9.17 7.98
N GLN A 70 7.36 -9.16 8.97
CA GLN A 70 7.09 -9.69 10.31
C GLN A 70 5.89 -9.02 10.99
N HIS A 71 5.70 -7.70 10.79
CA HIS A 71 4.61 -6.94 11.40
C HIS A 71 3.28 -7.05 10.65
N THR A 72 3.27 -7.69 9.48
CA THR A 72 2.08 -7.78 8.62
C THR A 72 1.22 -8.98 9.00
N GLN A 73 -0.07 -8.75 9.22
CA GLN A 73 -1.07 -9.80 9.41
C GLN A 73 -1.85 -10.02 8.10
N PRO A 74 -1.83 -11.24 7.52
CA PRO A 74 -2.68 -11.57 6.37
C PRO A 74 -4.15 -11.30 6.67
N HIS A 75 -4.90 -10.87 5.66
CA HIS A 75 -6.33 -10.58 5.74
C HIS A 75 -6.73 -9.53 6.80
N ALA A 76 -5.80 -8.63 7.12
CA ALA A 76 -6.03 -7.47 7.98
C ALA A 76 -5.35 -6.24 7.39
N TRP A 77 -5.80 -5.04 7.79
CA TRP A 77 -5.10 -3.80 7.44
C TRP A 77 -3.82 -3.65 8.27
N ASN A 78 -2.73 -3.31 7.61
CA ASN A 78 -1.42 -3.10 8.23
C ASN A 78 -0.80 -1.82 7.68
N VAL A 79 0.07 -1.16 8.45
CA VAL A 79 1.05 -0.24 7.87
C VAL A 79 2.01 -1.09 7.04
N ASP A 80 2.18 -0.75 5.76
CA ASP A 80 2.82 -1.64 4.79
C ASP A 80 4.33 -1.79 5.03
N LYS A 81 5.12 -0.77 4.67
CA LYS A 81 6.58 -0.83 4.76
C LYS A 81 7.13 0.33 5.57
N GLN A 82 7.79 0.01 6.68
CA GLN A 82 8.36 0.99 7.59
C GLN A 82 9.58 1.73 6.99
N ALA A 83 9.71 3.02 7.31
CA ALA A 83 10.98 3.75 7.21
C ALA A 83 11.98 3.27 8.27
N LEU A 84 13.11 2.69 7.84
CA LEU A 84 14.21 2.35 8.75
C LEU A 84 14.87 3.64 9.26
N GLY A 85 14.63 4.03 10.51
CA GLY A 85 15.21 5.23 11.11
C GLY A 85 14.81 5.49 12.56
N GLN A 86 15.60 6.30 13.27
CA GLN A 86 15.25 6.87 14.58
C GLN A 86 14.42 8.14 14.35
N GLU A 87 13.18 7.93 13.94
CA GLU A 87 12.25 9.04 13.70
C GLU A 87 11.84 9.71 15.01
N THR A 88 12.02 11.03 15.09
CA THR A 88 11.63 11.85 16.25
C THR A 88 10.14 12.21 16.22
N VAL A 89 9.54 12.30 15.03
CA VAL A 89 8.11 12.53 14.85
C VAL A 89 7.37 11.19 14.86
N THR A 90 6.36 11.03 15.71
CA THR A 90 5.63 9.75 15.87
C THR A 90 5.12 9.22 14.54
N MET A 91 4.42 10.04 13.74
CA MET A 91 3.86 9.61 12.45
C MET A 91 4.91 9.36 11.35
N ALA A 92 6.15 9.84 11.50
CA ALA A 92 7.21 9.54 10.54
C ALA A 92 7.57 8.05 10.53
N LYS A 93 7.36 7.35 11.66
CA LYS A 93 7.53 5.89 11.77
C LYS A 93 6.62 5.10 10.85
N CYS A 94 5.45 5.65 10.53
CA CYS A 94 4.45 5.00 9.69
C CYS A 94 4.62 5.33 8.19
N LEU A 95 5.57 6.20 7.83
CA LEU A 95 5.78 6.54 6.42
C LEU A 95 6.30 5.34 5.63
N TYR A 96 5.83 5.23 4.40
CA TYR A 96 6.24 4.18 3.50
C TYR A 96 7.73 4.31 3.15
N GLY A 97 8.50 3.24 3.36
CA GLY A 97 9.86 3.07 2.85
C GLY A 97 10.87 4.11 3.34
N ASN A 98 12.06 4.11 2.72
CA ASN A 98 13.15 5.03 3.02
C ASN A 98 13.55 5.78 1.74
N ASP A 99 13.83 7.08 1.85
CA ASP A 99 14.19 7.98 0.76
C ASP A 99 15.57 7.67 0.14
N ALA A 100 16.48 7.05 0.89
CA ALA A 100 17.76 6.56 0.36
C ALA A 100 17.64 5.22 -0.40
N THR A 101 16.49 4.53 -0.35
CA THR A 101 16.32 3.24 -1.01
C THR A 101 15.91 3.42 -2.46
N LEU A 102 16.65 2.78 -3.37
CA LEU A 102 16.31 2.72 -4.79
C LEU A 102 15.49 1.46 -5.13
N ILE A 103 14.63 1.58 -6.12
CA ILE A 103 13.86 0.46 -6.67
C ILE A 103 14.80 -0.44 -7.49
N GLY A 104 14.78 -1.74 -7.19
CA GLY A 104 15.58 -2.76 -7.86
C GLY A 104 15.10 -3.11 -9.27
N ALA A 105 15.86 -3.98 -9.94
CA ALA A 105 15.59 -4.42 -11.31
C ALA A 105 14.33 -5.29 -11.49
N HIS A 106 13.73 -5.77 -10.38
CA HIS A 106 12.47 -6.51 -10.42
C HIS A 106 11.30 -5.65 -10.93
N SER A 107 11.36 -4.34 -10.67
CA SER A 107 10.39 -3.35 -11.14
C SER A 107 11.00 -2.54 -12.28
N ALA A 108 10.89 -3.08 -13.48
CA ALA A 108 11.46 -2.45 -14.66
C ALA A 108 10.90 -1.03 -14.98
N PRO A 109 9.63 -0.68 -14.67
CA PRO A 109 9.12 0.70 -14.84
C PRO A 109 9.81 1.74 -13.94
N TYR A 110 10.25 1.34 -12.75
CA TYR A 110 10.76 2.25 -11.72
C TYR A 110 12.22 1.99 -11.32
N GLN A 111 12.91 1.04 -11.95
CA GLN A 111 14.29 0.67 -11.63
C GLN A 111 15.19 1.90 -11.52
N GLY A 112 15.95 2.00 -10.43
CA GLY A 112 16.88 3.09 -10.18
C GLY A 112 16.25 4.39 -9.66
N GLN A 113 14.91 4.46 -9.54
CA GLN A 113 14.24 5.59 -8.88
C GLN A 113 14.25 5.41 -7.36
N HIS A 114 14.19 6.53 -6.63
CA HIS A 114 13.98 6.50 -5.19
C HIS A 114 12.60 5.93 -4.84
N MET A 115 12.50 5.24 -3.71
CA MET A 115 11.26 4.64 -3.22
C MET A 115 10.25 5.68 -2.71
N ARG A 116 10.72 6.83 -2.25
CA ARG A 116 9.85 7.93 -1.80
C ARG A 116 10.53 9.28 -1.97
N SER A 117 9.72 10.33 -1.91
CA SER A 117 10.15 11.71 -1.73
C SER A 117 9.23 12.42 -0.74
N LEU A 118 9.85 13.20 0.14
CA LEU A 118 9.20 14.07 1.10
C LEU A 118 9.39 15.53 0.66
N GLY A 119 8.39 16.38 0.89
CA GLY A 119 8.47 17.78 0.47
C GLY A 119 7.32 18.64 0.97
N THR A 120 7.48 19.95 0.91
CA THR A 120 6.51 20.93 1.44
C THR A 120 5.34 21.24 0.48
N GLY A 121 5.52 20.97 -0.81
CA GLY A 121 4.51 21.15 -1.87
C GLY A 121 4.13 19.87 -2.60
N GLU A 122 5.02 18.89 -2.65
CA GLU A 122 4.80 17.57 -3.27
C GLU A 122 5.45 16.49 -2.41
N CYS A 123 4.78 15.34 -2.29
CA CYS A 123 5.37 14.10 -1.80
C CYS A 123 4.89 12.93 -2.64
N TRP A 124 5.66 11.86 -2.70
CA TRP A 124 5.29 10.66 -3.46
C TRP A 124 5.98 9.41 -2.89
N LEU A 125 5.43 8.24 -3.20
CA LEU A 125 6.07 6.94 -2.98
C LEU A 125 5.94 6.07 -4.22
N ILE A 126 6.84 5.10 -4.35
CA ILE A 126 6.81 4.02 -5.31
C ILE A 126 6.83 2.71 -4.52
N ASP A 127 5.85 1.87 -4.76
CA ASP A 127 5.77 0.54 -4.16
C ASP A 127 5.68 -0.53 -5.25
N THR A 128 6.24 -1.69 -4.94
CA THR A 128 6.43 -2.80 -5.87
C THR A 128 6.00 -4.14 -5.23
N PRO A 129 4.79 -4.24 -4.67
CA PRO A 129 4.32 -5.43 -3.98
C PRO A 129 4.26 -6.58 -4.98
N ARG A 130 4.77 -7.74 -4.56
CA ARG A 130 4.71 -9.00 -5.28
C ARG A 130 4.33 -10.10 -4.31
N GLU A 131 3.18 -10.70 -4.55
CA GLU A 131 2.69 -11.88 -3.84
C GLU A 131 2.96 -13.13 -4.70
N ILE A 132 3.20 -14.26 -4.03
CA ILE A 132 3.43 -15.56 -4.65
C ILE A 132 2.40 -16.53 -4.08
N SER A 133 1.64 -17.20 -4.95
CA SER A 133 0.62 -18.17 -4.54
C SER A 133 0.74 -19.48 -5.30
N GLY A 134 0.96 -20.57 -4.57
CA GLY A 134 1.01 -21.94 -5.11
C GLY A 134 -0.35 -22.66 -5.14
N ALA A 135 -1.45 -21.91 -5.07
CA ALA A 135 -2.80 -22.46 -4.99
C ALA A 135 -3.31 -22.95 -6.35
N PHE A 136 -2.66 -23.96 -6.92
CA PHE A 136 -3.12 -24.65 -8.12
C PHE A 136 -3.69 -26.03 -7.77
N ALA A 137 -4.85 -26.34 -8.33
CA ALA A 137 -5.49 -27.64 -8.25
C ALA A 137 -5.85 -28.10 -9.67
N ASN A 138 -5.22 -29.17 -10.16
CA ASN A 138 -5.43 -29.72 -11.50
C ASN A 138 -5.31 -28.66 -12.63
N GLY A 139 -4.33 -27.76 -12.53
CA GLY A 139 -4.11 -26.68 -13.49
C GLY A 139 -5.07 -25.48 -13.35
N VAL A 140 -5.98 -25.50 -12.38
CA VAL A 140 -6.85 -24.37 -12.06
C VAL A 140 -6.30 -23.62 -10.85
N PHE A 141 -6.16 -22.30 -10.95
CA PHE A 141 -5.75 -21.46 -9.85
C PHE A 141 -6.93 -21.18 -8.91
N THR A 142 -6.78 -21.49 -7.63
CA THR A 142 -7.81 -21.37 -6.59
C THR A 142 -7.43 -20.40 -5.47
N GLY A 143 -6.33 -19.65 -5.63
CA GLY A 143 -5.84 -18.73 -4.61
C GLY A 143 -6.65 -17.44 -4.52
N GLN A 144 -6.66 -16.83 -3.32
CA GLN A 144 -7.15 -15.47 -3.14
C GLN A 144 -6.05 -14.47 -3.53
N THR A 145 -6.42 -13.46 -4.32
CA THR A 145 -5.46 -12.48 -4.90
C THR A 145 -5.85 -11.04 -4.65
N SER A 146 -6.87 -10.80 -3.81
CA SER A 146 -7.42 -9.47 -3.58
C SER A 146 -6.55 -8.65 -2.63
N THR A 147 -5.58 -7.90 -3.14
CA THR A 147 -4.74 -7.00 -2.34
C THR A 147 -5.31 -5.58 -2.41
N LYS A 148 -5.42 -4.90 -1.26
CA LYS A 148 -5.94 -3.53 -1.19
C LYS A 148 -4.95 -2.61 -0.50
N PHE A 149 -5.03 -1.33 -0.85
CA PHE A 149 -4.19 -0.27 -0.32
C PHE A 149 -5.04 0.91 0.11
N ALA A 150 -4.63 1.59 1.17
CA ALA A 150 -5.15 2.89 1.54
C ALA A 150 -3.98 3.86 1.77
N ASN A 151 -4.02 5.01 1.11
CA ASN A 151 -2.96 6.00 1.17
C ASN A 151 -3.47 7.30 1.79
N TYR A 152 -2.70 7.82 2.75
CA TYR A 152 -3.00 9.06 3.47
C TYR A 152 -1.80 9.99 3.47
N VAL A 153 -2.07 11.29 3.38
CA VAL A 153 -1.03 12.32 3.49
C VAL A 153 -0.76 12.60 4.96
N VAL A 154 0.52 12.75 5.30
CA VAL A 154 0.97 13.08 6.65
C VAL A 154 1.78 14.37 6.60
N GLU A 155 1.43 15.34 7.44
CA GLU A 155 2.26 16.50 7.78
C GLU A 155 3.20 16.14 8.92
N LEU A 156 4.51 16.26 8.69
CA LEU A 156 5.56 15.97 9.66
C LEU A 156 5.85 17.21 10.52
N SER A 157 4.86 17.61 11.32
CA SER A 157 4.94 18.78 12.19
C SER A 157 4.85 18.42 13.68
N GLY A 158 5.58 19.17 14.51
CA GLY A 158 5.61 18.94 15.96
C GLY A 158 6.20 17.58 16.35
N ALA A 159 5.85 17.10 17.54
CA ALA A 159 6.32 15.80 18.04
C ALA A 159 5.54 14.60 17.48
N ASP A 160 4.25 14.80 17.16
CA ASP A 160 3.37 13.70 16.74
C ASP A 160 3.21 13.59 15.22
N GLY A 161 3.20 14.70 14.49
CA GLY A 161 2.73 14.75 13.10
C GLY A 161 1.20 14.78 13.01
N ARG A 162 0.67 15.04 11.82
CA ARG A 162 -0.77 15.15 11.54
C ARG A 162 -1.13 14.37 10.29
N ILE A 163 -2.25 13.67 10.29
CA ILE A 163 -2.72 12.89 9.15
C ILE A 163 -3.88 13.62 8.49
N PHE A 164 -3.91 13.73 7.17
CA PHE A 164 -5.07 14.29 6.48
C PHE A 164 -6.21 13.28 6.54
N ASN A 165 -7.41 13.74 6.87
CA ASN A 165 -8.56 12.85 6.98
C ASN A 165 -8.89 12.18 5.64
N GLN A 166 -8.70 12.91 4.55
CA GLN A 166 -8.98 12.45 3.19
C GLN A 166 -7.78 11.65 2.66
N GLY A 167 -8.07 10.47 2.10
CA GLY A 167 -7.11 9.61 1.42
C GLY A 167 -7.71 8.93 0.19
N ALA A 168 -6.98 7.93 -0.31
CA ALA A 168 -7.44 7.09 -1.41
C ALA A 168 -7.37 5.62 -1.01
N ILE A 169 -8.42 4.85 -1.34
CA ILE A 169 -8.43 3.39 -1.23
C ILE A 169 -8.58 2.78 -2.61
N TRP A 170 -7.78 1.76 -2.89
CA TRP A 170 -7.77 1.04 -4.16
C TRP A 170 -7.29 -0.40 -3.95
N GLY A 171 -7.23 -1.19 -5.00
CA GLY A 171 -6.68 -2.54 -4.92
C GLY A 171 -6.64 -3.24 -6.26
N TYR A 172 -6.22 -4.49 -6.24
CA TYR A 172 -6.24 -5.36 -7.41
C TYR A 172 -6.64 -6.78 -7.03
N SER A 173 -7.09 -7.52 -8.03
CA SER A 173 -7.20 -8.97 -7.98
C SER A 173 -6.83 -9.57 -9.32
N VAL A 174 -6.39 -10.82 -9.27
CA VAL A 174 -6.04 -11.62 -10.46
C VAL A 174 -6.92 -12.83 -10.51
N VAL A 175 -7.48 -13.11 -11.68
CA VAL A 175 -8.28 -14.29 -11.94
C VAL A 175 -7.72 -15.04 -13.13
N GLN A 176 -7.71 -16.37 -13.08
CA GLN A 176 -7.36 -17.17 -14.24
C GLN A 176 -8.46 -17.06 -15.29
N ASN A 177 -8.08 -16.86 -16.55
CA ASN A 177 -9.04 -16.72 -17.63
C ASN A 177 -9.73 -18.07 -17.90
N GLY A 178 -11.07 -18.08 -17.91
CA GLY A 178 -11.86 -19.31 -18.07
C GLY A 178 -11.86 -19.91 -19.49
N GLN A 179 -11.41 -19.15 -20.50
CA GLN A 179 -11.29 -19.59 -21.89
C GLN A 179 -9.85 -20.01 -22.23
N ASN A 180 -8.85 -19.38 -21.61
CA ASN A 180 -7.45 -19.74 -21.73
C ASN A 180 -6.79 -19.83 -20.35
N LEU A 181 -6.59 -21.05 -19.86
CA LEU A 181 -6.04 -21.30 -18.52
C LEU A 181 -4.56 -20.90 -18.35
N ASP A 182 -3.86 -20.54 -19.44
CA ASP A 182 -2.51 -19.99 -19.40
C ASP A 182 -2.49 -18.46 -19.21
N GLU A 183 -3.66 -17.83 -19.29
CA GLU A 183 -3.81 -16.39 -19.13
C GLU A 183 -4.43 -16.02 -17.79
N PHE A 184 -4.00 -14.86 -17.29
CA PHE A 184 -4.51 -14.27 -16.07
C PHE A 184 -4.99 -12.85 -16.34
N ASP A 185 -6.25 -12.62 -16.00
CA ASP A 185 -6.93 -11.34 -16.12
C ASP A 185 -6.73 -10.52 -14.85
N TRP A 186 -6.52 -9.23 -15.06
CA TRP A 186 -6.27 -8.25 -14.01
C TRP A 186 -7.48 -7.36 -13.82
N LEU A 187 -7.95 -7.32 -12.58
CA LEU A 187 -8.95 -6.35 -12.16
C LEU A 187 -8.29 -5.38 -11.19
N VAL A 188 -7.92 -4.21 -11.69
CA VAL A 188 -7.55 -3.07 -10.85
C VAL A 188 -8.85 -2.36 -10.45
N GLN A 189 -9.06 -2.20 -9.15
CA GLN A 189 -10.15 -1.38 -8.62
C GLN A 189 -9.68 0.07 -8.62
N PRO A 190 -10.31 0.97 -9.40
CA PRO A 190 -9.92 2.38 -9.43
C PRO A 190 -9.94 3.00 -8.03
N PRO A 191 -9.03 3.94 -7.72
CA PRO A 191 -9.05 4.67 -6.47
C PRO A 191 -10.37 5.38 -6.24
N ARG A 192 -10.83 5.29 -5.01
CA ARG A 192 -11.93 6.09 -4.48
C ARG A 192 -11.50 6.81 -3.23
N GLU A 193 -12.16 7.92 -2.94
CA GLU A 193 -11.95 8.64 -1.70
C GLU A 193 -12.29 7.78 -0.47
N VAL A 194 -11.50 7.95 0.58
CA VAL A 194 -11.77 7.38 1.90
C VAL A 194 -11.45 8.40 2.98
N ARG A 195 -12.21 8.37 4.08
CA ARG A 195 -11.99 9.21 5.26
C ARG A 195 -11.46 8.35 6.40
N LEU A 196 -10.31 8.73 6.95
CA LEU A 196 -9.65 7.98 8.03
C LEU A 196 -10.52 7.90 9.29
N ARG A 197 -11.19 9.01 9.65
CA ARG A 197 -12.09 9.05 10.82
C ARG A 197 -13.29 8.10 10.71
N ASP A 198 -13.67 7.74 9.49
CA ASP A 198 -14.83 6.87 9.22
C ASP A 198 -14.40 5.40 9.05
N THR A 199 -13.11 5.06 9.23
CA THR A 199 -12.57 3.72 8.97
C THR A 199 -11.78 3.19 10.18
N ASN A 200 -12.49 2.52 11.10
CA ASN A 200 -11.91 2.01 12.34
C ASN A 200 -10.74 1.04 12.09
N GLU A 201 -10.82 0.21 11.06
CA GLU A 201 -9.79 -0.78 10.74
C GLU A 201 -8.47 -0.12 10.32
N HIS A 202 -8.53 1.05 9.70
CA HIS A 202 -7.34 1.83 9.34
C HIS A 202 -6.73 2.50 10.58
N LEU A 203 -7.57 3.06 11.46
CA LEU A 203 -7.12 3.62 12.74
C LEU A 203 -6.45 2.54 13.60
N ASP A 204 -7.02 1.34 13.63
CA ASP A 204 -6.46 0.18 14.34
C ASP A 204 -5.11 -0.25 13.76
N ALA A 205 -5.01 -0.32 12.43
CA ALA A 205 -3.75 -0.69 11.78
C ALA A 205 -2.62 0.26 12.18
N ILE A 206 -2.89 1.57 12.22
CA ILE A 206 -1.92 2.61 12.62
C ILE A 206 -1.61 2.50 14.13
N ALA A 207 -2.65 2.38 14.97
CA ALA A 207 -2.49 2.29 16.42
C ALA A 207 -1.67 1.06 16.84
N ARG A 208 -1.99 -0.11 16.27
CA ARG A 208 -1.26 -1.36 16.49
C ARG A 208 0.20 -1.24 16.04
N PHE A 209 0.44 -0.67 14.87
CA PHE A 209 1.80 -0.46 14.37
C PHE A 209 2.62 0.45 15.30
N LEU A 210 2.00 1.48 15.86
CA LEU A 210 2.63 2.39 16.83
C LEU A 210 2.74 1.81 18.25
N GLY A 211 2.32 0.56 18.48
CA GLY A 211 2.34 -0.08 19.81
C GLY A 211 1.40 0.58 20.82
N LEU A 212 0.36 1.27 20.34
CA LEU A 212 -0.66 1.91 21.17
C LEU A 212 -1.79 0.96 21.53
N ASP A 213 -1.94 -0.10 20.74
CA ASP A 213 -2.97 -1.11 20.93
C ASP A 213 -2.60 -2.04 22.11
N GLN A 214 -3.53 -2.22 23.05
CA GLN A 214 -3.37 -3.10 24.22
C GLN A 214 -4.46 -4.18 24.20
N THR A 215 -4.41 -5.11 25.15
CA THR A 215 -5.24 -6.33 25.16
C THR A 215 -6.74 -6.09 25.43
N THR A 216 -7.18 -4.87 25.76
CA THR A 216 -8.58 -4.57 26.12
C THR A 216 -9.30 -3.71 25.07
N GLU A 217 -10.63 -3.84 25.01
CA GLU A 217 -11.48 -3.04 24.10
C GLU A 217 -11.42 -1.54 24.42
N GLU A 218 -11.37 -1.19 25.70
CA GLU A 218 -11.26 0.19 26.15
C GLU A 218 -9.93 0.83 25.72
N ALA A 219 -8.83 0.07 25.78
CA ALA A 219 -7.53 0.53 25.32
C ALA A 219 -7.50 0.69 23.80
N ARG A 220 -8.10 -0.24 23.04
CA ARG A 220 -8.30 -0.10 21.59
C ARG A 220 -9.05 1.17 21.24
N LYS A 221 -10.16 1.44 21.93
CA LYS A 221 -10.96 2.65 21.75
C LYS A 221 -10.15 3.92 22.06
N ALA A 222 -9.36 3.92 23.14
CA ALA A 222 -8.49 5.04 23.49
C ALA A 222 -7.37 5.25 22.46
N ALA A 223 -6.78 4.18 21.93
CA ALA A 223 -5.76 4.23 20.90
C ALA A 223 -6.32 4.78 19.58
N ARG A 224 -7.50 4.32 19.15
CA ARG A 224 -8.24 4.91 18.01
C ARG A 224 -8.49 6.40 18.20
N ALA A 225 -8.98 6.79 19.38
CA ALA A 225 -9.24 8.19 19.70
C ALA A 225 -7.97 9.04 19.63
N ARG A 226 -6.83 8.51 20.08
CA ARG A 226 -5.52 9.16 19.96
C ARG A 226 -5.13 9.38 18.50
N ILE A 227 -5.22 8.36 17.65
CA ILE A 227 -4.94 8.52 16.21
C ILE A 227 -5.92 9.49 15.56
N ALA A 228 -7.22 9.39 15.87
CA ALA A 228 -8.24 10.30 15.35
C ALA A 228 -7.99 11.77 15.76
N GLY A 229 -7.40 12.00 16.95
CA GLY A 229 -6.95 13.32 17.40
C GLY A 229 -5.78 13.89 16.60
N MET A 230 -5.00 13.06 15.91
CA MET A 230 -3.94 13.47 14.98
C MET A 230 -4.47 13.77 13.57
N VAL A 231 -5.75 13.48 13.30
CA VAL A 231 -6.35 13.69 11.98
C VAL A 231 -6.80 15.14 11.80
N VAL A 232 -6.41 15.77 10.69
CA VAL A 232 -6.77 17.15 10.31
C VAL A 232 -7.61 17.22 9.04
N GLY A 233 -8.43 18.26 8.94
CA GLY A 233 -9.38 18.49 7.84
C GLY A 233 -10.67 17.66 7.97
N GLY A 234 -11.81 18.27 7.62
CA GLY A 234 -13.15 17.67 7.65
C GLY A 234 -13.94 18.07 6.41
#